data_AF-A0A7C3B8C7-F1
#
_entry.id   AF-A0A7C3B8C7-F1
#
_cell.length_a   1.000
_cell.length_b   1.000
_cell.length_c   1.000
_cell.angle_alpha   90.00
_cell.angle_beta   90.00
_cell.angle_gamma   90.00
#
_symmetry.space_group_name_H-M   'P 1'
#
loop_
_entity.id
_entity.type
_entity.pdbx_description
1 polymer ?
#
loop_
_entity_poly.entity_id
_entity_poly.type
_entity_poly.pdbx_seq_one_letter_code
_entity_poly.pdbx_strand_id
1 'polypeptide(L)'
;MPQTLRVLAVGAHPDDIEIACGGTLARYALAGHHIMMCYATNGDKGHLEIPPAELATIREREARAAAAVIGAEVFWMGFPDGELFYDRQTREAF
;
A
#
# COMPACT_ATOMS: atom_id res chain seq x y z
N MET A 1 -5.52 -22.53 20.37
CA MET A 1 -5.15 -21.14 20.04
C MET A 1 -5.75 -20.82 18.68
N PRO A 2 -6.41 -19.67 18.48
CA PRO A 2 -6.79 -19.25 17.13
C PRO A 2 -5.54 -19.15 16.25
N GLN A 3 -5.67 -19.54 14.97
CA GLN A 3 -4.55 -19.56 14.04
C GLN A 3 -4.12 -18.13 13.70
N THR A 4 -2.81 -17.84 13.81
CA THR A 4 -2.25 -16.57 13.34
C THR A 4 -2.23 -16.56 11.81
N LEU A 5 -2.96 -15.62 11.21
CA LEU A 5 -2.99 -15.40 9.78
C LEU A 5 -1.91 -14.40 9.35
N ARG A 6 -1.52 -14.49 8.07
CA ARG A 6 -0.76 -13.47 7.35
C ARG A 6 -1.68 -12.88 6.29
N VAL A 7 -2.00 -11.60 6.41
CA VAL A 7 -2.94 -10.88 5.54
C VAL A 7 -2.16 -9.92 4.67
N LEU A 8 -2.32 -10.02 3.35
CA LEU A 8 -1.80 -9.08 2.38
C LEU A 8 -2.97 -8.31 1.77
N ALA A 9 -2.95 -6.99 1.92
CA ALA A 9 -3.82 -6.09 1.14
C ALA A 9 -3.00 -5.49 -0.01
N VAL A 10 -3.59 -5.44 -1.20
CA VAL A 10 -2.97 -4.88 -2.40
C VAL A 10 -3.84 -3.73 -2.90
N GLY A 11 -3.27 -2.53 -2.97
CA GLY A 11 -3.88 -1.33 -3.53
C GLY A 11 -3.11 -0.86 -4.76
N ALA A 12 -3.78 -0.22 -5.71
CA ALA A 12 -3.11 0.32 -6.89
C ALA A 12 -2.28 1.55 -6.50
N HIS A 13 -2.85 2.45 -5.70
CA HIS A 13 -2.25 3.70 -5.27
C HIS A 13 -2.08 3.72 -3.75
N PRO A 14 -1.16 4.53 -3.21
CA PRO A 14 -1.25 4.98 -1.82
C PRO A 14 -2.66 5.53 -1.57
N ASP A 15 -3.26 5.31 -0.39
CA ASP A 15 -4.67 5.60 -0.03
C ASP A 15 -5.73 4.52 -0.32
N ASP A 16 -5.57 3.69 -1.36
CA ASP A 16 -6.62 2.73 -1.76
C ASP A 16 -6.94 1.75 -0.62
N ILE A 17 -5.90 1.26 0.06
CA ILE A 17 -6.02 0.27 1.13
C ILE A 17 -6.67 0.91 2.37
N GLU A 18 -6.21 2.09 2.75
CA GLU A 18 -6.71 2.86 3.88
C GLU A 18 -8.20 3.14 3.72
N ILE A 19 -8.61 3.61 2.54
CA ILE A 19 -9.99 3.95 2.20
C ILE A 19 -10.86 2.70 2.14
N ALA A 20 -10.42 1.66 1.43
CA ALA A 20 -11.27 0.51 1.14
C ALA A 20 -11.36 -0.50 2.30
N CYS A 21 -10.26 -0.73 3.03
CA CYS A 21 -10.21 -1.82 4.01
C CYS A 21 -9.34 -1.56 5.26
N GLY A 22 -8.87 -0.33 5.49
CA GLY A 22 -8.02 0.00 6.64
C GLY A 22 -8.60 -0.42 7.99
N GLY A 23 -9.90 -0.18 8.21
CA GLY A 23 -10.59 -0.61 9.44
C GLY A 23 -10.65 -2.13 9.60
N THR A 24 -10.78 -2.88 8.51
CA THR A 24 -10.75 -4.35 8.52
C THR A 24 -9.35 -4.84 8.88
N LEU A 25 -8.31 -4.29 8.27
CA LEU A 25 -6.92 -4.62 8.58
C LEU A 25 -6.56 -4.33 10.03
N ALA A 26 -7.01 -3.19 10.57
CA ALA A 26 -6.84 -2.85 11.98
C ALA A 26 -7.46 -3.90 12.91
N ARG A 27 -8.63 -4.45 12.57
CA ARG A 27 -9.25 -5.53 13.35
C ARG A 27 -8.43 -6.81 13.33
N TYR A 28 -7.84 -7.17 12.18
CA TYR A 28 -6.95 -8.33 12.11
C TYR A 28 -5.65 -8.10 12.90
N ALA A 29 -5.06 -6.90 12.83
CA ALA A 29 -3.89 -6.53 13.62
C ALA A 29 -4.17 -6.62 15.13
N LEU A 30 -5.29 -6.06 15.60
CA LEU A 30 -5.71 -6.14 17.01
C LEU A 30 -5.96 -7.58 17.48
N ALA A 31 -6.35 -8.48 16.58
CA ALA A 31 -6.50 -9.91 16.86
C ALA A 31 -5.15 -10.67 16.87
N GLY A 32 -4.02 -9.98 16.66
CA GLY A 32 -2.67 -10.55 16.69
C GLY A 32 -2.24 -11.19 15.37
N HIS A 33 -2.88 -10.86 14.25
CA HIS A 33 -2.47 -11.33 12.93
C HIS A 33 -1.39 -10.44 12.30
N HIS A 34 -0.60 -11.00 11.39
CA HIS A 34 0.41 -10.24 10.66
C HIS A 34 -0.21 -9.57 9.43
N ILE A 35 0.02 -8.27 9.28
CA ILE A 35 -0.55 -7.47 8.19
C ILE A 35 0.57 -6.93 7.32
N MET A 36 0.37 -7.02 6.00
CA MET A 36 1.20 -6.36 5.00
C MET A 36 0.32 -5.56 4.04
N MET A 37 0.73 -4.34 3.74
CA MET A 37 0.08 -3.42 2.81
C MET A 37 0.99 -3.24 1.59
N CYS A 38 0.50 -3.64 0.42
CA CYS A 38 1.22 -3.56 -0.85
C CYS A 38 0.65 -2.44 -1.71
N TYR A 39 1.49 -1.48 -2.09
CA TYR A 39 1.12 -0.39 -2.99
C TYR A 39 1.80 -0.63 -4.33
N ALA A 40 0.99 -0.84 -5.37
CA ALA A 40 1.50 -1.17 -6.70
C ALA A 40 2.20 0.03 -7.35
N THR A 41 1.62 1.21 -7.21
CA THR A 41 2.16 2.45 -7.78
C THR A 41 2.61 3.43 -6.70
N ASN A 42 3.38 4.45 -7.12
CA ASN A 42 3.90 5.51 -6.27
C ASN A 42 2.93 6.70 -6.10
N GLY A 43 1.83 6.73 -6.86
CA GLY A 43 0.83 7.80 -6.82
C GLY A 43 1.31 9.17 -7.31
N ASP A 44 2.35 9.20 -8.16
CA ASP A 44 3.01 10.43 -8.64
C ASP A 44 2.16 11.35 -9.54
N LYS A 45 0.93 10.95 -9.89
CA LYS A 45 -0.02 11.76 -10.68
C LYS A 45 -1.27 12.18 -9.88
N GLY A 46 -1.31 11.89 -8.58
CA GLY A 46 -2.43 12.19 -7.69
C GLY A 46 -2.61 13.67 -7.30
N HIS A 47 -1.82 14.60 -7.86
CA HIS A 47 -1.88 16.02 -7.52
C HIS A 47 -1.66 16.91 -8.74
N LEU A 48 -2.32 18.08 -8.79
CA LEU A 48 -2.23 19.03 -9.91
C LEU A 48 -1.04 20.00 -9.80
N GLU A 49 -0.68 20.40 -8.58
CA GLU A 49 0.38 21.39 -8.34
C GLU A 49 1.75 20.81 -7.93
N ILE A 50 1.77 19.73 -7.12
CA ILE A 50 3.01 19.10 -6.65
C ILE A 50 3.63 18.30 -7.81
N PRO A 51 4.92 18.53 -8.15
CA PRO A 51 5.60 17.78 -9.20
C PRO A 51 5.65 16.27 -8.93
N PRO A 52 5.59 15.40 -9.95
CA PRO A 52 5.47 13.95 -9.76
C PRO A 52 6.53 13.31 -8.85
N ALA A 53 7.81 13.66 -9.04
CA ALA A 53 8.89 13.10 -8.22
C ALA A 53 8.81 13.51 -6.74
N GLU A 54 8.37 14.74 -6.47
CA GLU A 54 8.13 15.22 -5.11
C GLU A 54 6.91 14.53 -4.50
N LEU A 55 5.82 14.42 -5.28
CA LEU A 55 4.60 13.76 -4.86
C LEU A 55 4.85 12.29 -4.52
N ALA A 56 5.56 11.53 -5.36
CA ALA A 56 5.91 10.13 -5.09
C ALA A 56 6.61 9.96 -3.72
N THR A 57 7.55 10.86 -3.40
CA THR A 57 8.28 10.85 -2.13
C THR A 57 7.36 11.16 -0.95
N ILE A 58 6.45 12.13 -1.11
CA ILE A 58 5.44 12.47 -0.10
C ILE A 58 4.52 11.28 0.15
N ARG A 59 3.95 10.70 -0.91
CA ARG A 59 2.98 9.62 -0.82
C ARG A 59 3.57 8.32 -0.28
N GLU A 60 4.83 8.00 -0.58
CA GLU A 60 5.51 6.87 0.06
C GLU A 60 5.63 7.08 1.58
N ARG A 61 6.00 8.29 2.02
CA ARG A 61 6.08 8.62 3.44
C ARG A 61 4.71 8.54 4.12
N GLU A 62 3.66 9.02 3.46
CA GLU A 62 2.28 8.93 3.95
C GLU A 62 1.82 7.48 4.07
N ALA A 63 2.04 6.64 3.05
CA ALA A 63 1.69 5.22 3.07
C ALA A 63 2.39 4.47 4.21
N ARG A 64 3.69 4.71 4.40
CA ARG A 64 4.46 4.11 5.51
C ARG A 64 3.97 4.58 6.87
N ALA A 65 3.62 5.86 7.01
CA ALA A 65 3.03 6.38 8.24
C ALA A 65 1.65 5.78 8.52
N ALA A 66 0.81 5.62 7.50
CA ALA A 66 -0.52 5.00 7.61
C ALA A 66 -0.43 3.53 8.04
N ALA A 67 0.44 2.74 7.41
CA ALA A 67 0.68 1.34 7.79
C ALA A 67 1.18 1.21 9.25
N ALA A 68 2.05 2.13 9.69
CA ALA A 68 2.56 2.15 11.06
C ALA A 68 1.48 2.35 12.13
N VAL A 69 0.35 3.01 11.80
CA VAL A 69 -0.79 3.20 12.73
C VAL A 69 -1.34 1.86 13.23
N ILE A 70 -1.34 0.83 12.36
CA ILE A 70 -1.85 -0.51 12.70
C ILE A 70 -0.72 -1.55 12.87
N GLY A 71 0.54 -1.11 12.85
CA GLY A 71 1.70 -2.00 12.92
C GLY A 71 1.86 -2.92 11.70
N ALA A 72 1.37 -2.52 10.53
CA ALA A 72 1.51 -3.28 9.30
C ALA A 72 2.88 -3.08 8.64
N GLU A 73 3.37 -4.12 7.97
CA GLU A 73 4.52 -4.02 7.06
C GLU A 73 4.11 -3.40 5.73
N VAL A 74 5.04 -2.74 5.04
CA VAL A 74 4.81 -2.15 3.71
C VAL A 74 5.62 -2.88 2.66
N PHE A 75 4.93 -3.33 1.61
CA PHE A 75 5.55 -3.78 0.37
C PHE A 75 5.34 -2.70 -0.70
N TRP A 76 6.42 -2.05 -1.12
CA TRP A 76 6.36 -0.93 -2.05
C TRP A 76 6.85 -1.36 -3.42
N MET A 77 5.93 -1.57 -4.37
CA MET A 77 6.31 -1.88 -5.75
C MET A 77 6.74 -0.61 -6.50
N GLY A 78 6.04 0.51 -6.25
CA GLY A 78 6.50 1.84 -6.64
C GLY A 78 6.51 2.13 -8.15
N PHE A 79 5.69 1.43 -8.94
CA PHE A 79 5.53 1.76 -10.36
C PHE A 79 4.97 3.18 -10.54
N PRO A 80 5.25 3.89 -11.65
CA PRO A 80 4.64 5.20 -11.88
C PRO A 80 3.11 5.09 -11.98
N ASP A 81 2.42 6.08 -11.43
CA ASP A 81 0.96 6.10 -11.38
C ASP A 81 0.37 6.11 -12.80
N GLY A 82 -0.70 5.36 -13.04
CA GLY A 82 -1.30 5.19 -14.36
C GLY A 82 -0.43 4.49 -15.42
N GLU A 83 0.75 3.97 -15.07
CA GLU A 83 1.68 3.27 -15.98
C GLU A 83 1.97 1.82 -15.57
N LEU A 84 1.15 1.25 -14.69
CA LEU A 84 1.20 -0.18 -14.35
C LEU A 84 0.50 -1.01 -15.44
N PHE A 85 1.24 -1.90 -16.11
CA PHE A 85 0.70 -2.73 -17.19
C PHE A 85 0.36 -4.15 -16.74
N TYR A 86 -0.69 -4.74 -17.34
CA TYR A 86 -1.02 -6.15 -17.12
C TYR A 86 -0.11 -7.04 -17.97
N ASP A 87 1.07 -7.36 -17.44
CA ASP A 87 2.05 -8.20 -18.11
C ASP A 87 2.74 -9.18 -17.14
N ARG A 88 3.75 -9.90 -17.64
CA ARG A 88 4.52 -10.84 -16.82
C ARG A 88 5.46 -10.11 -15.86
N GLN A 89 6.10 -9.05 -16.32
CA GLN A 89 7.06 -8.28 -15.52
C GLN A 89 6.41 -7.73 -14.25
N THR A 90 5.22 -7.14 -14.38
CA THR A 90 4.45 -6.63 -13.24
C THR A 90 4.03 -7.73 -12.27
N ARG A 91 3.65 -8.91 -12.78
CA ARG A 91 3.28 -10.05 -11.93
C ARG A 91 4.45 -10.65 -11.16
N GLU A 92 5.65 -10.60 -11.72
CA GLU A 92 6.88 -11.10 -11.08
C GLU A 92 7.52 -10.09 -10.12
N ALA A 93 7.00 -8.86 -10.04
CA ALA A 93 7.42 -7.84 -9.08
C ALA A 93 6.71 -7.95 -7.71
N PHE A 94 5.69 -8.81 -7.60
CA PHE A 94 5.09 -9.25 -6.34
C PHE A 94 5.92 -10.36 -5.68
#